data_AF-A0A2K2V5R9-F1
#
_entry.id   AF-A0A2K2V5R9-F1
#
_cell.length_a   1.000
_cell.length_b   1.000
_cell.length_c   1.000
_cell.angle_alpha   90.00
_cell.angle_beta   90.00
_cell.angle_gamma   90.00
#
_symmetry.space_group_name_H-M   'P 1'
#
loop_
_entity.id
_entity.type
_entity.pdbx_description
1 polymer ?
#
loop_
_entity_poly.entity_id
_entity_poly.type
_entity_poly.pdbx_seq_one_letter_code
_entity_poly.pdbx_strand_id
1 'polypeptide(L)'
;MDVEIDLPYILVNGRRFKGDVRRIEDLRPVLMEPVSEEGDAYYMFRDVKPVHETLRYDITVIPARNLGKEFIKTMGHYHDGSYPELYGVLRGEALFILQRRAGRDDVLDDLVLIRAGEGDIIR
;
A
#
# COMPACT_ATOMS: atom_id res chain seq x y z
N MET A 1 -14.10 11.76 -1.66
CA MET A 1 -14.78 10.49 -1.32
C MET A 1 -14.83 10.44 0.18
N ASP A 2 -15.98 10.13 0.77
CA ASP A 2 -16.07 10.03 2.22
C ASP A 2 -15.68 8.62 2.67
N VAL A 3 -14.72 8.56 3.60
CA VAL A 3 -14.13 7.32 4.11
C VAL A 3 -14.01 7.42 5.61
N GLU A 4 -14.65 6.52 6.34
CA GLU A 4 -14.49 6.37 7.78
C GLU A 4 -13.67 5.10 8.06
N ILE A 5 -12.70 5.21 8.96
CA ILE A 5 -11.78 4.13 9.29
C ILE A 5 -12.13 3.58 10.68
N ASP A 6 -12.53 2.32 10.74
CA ASP A 6 -12.86 1.57 11.97
C ASP A 6 -12.27 0.15 11.85
N LEU A 7 -10.94 0.07 11.85
CA LEU A 7 -10.20 -1.15 11.51
C LEU A 7 -10.66 -2.34 12.39
N PRO A 8 -10.89 -3.53 11.80
CA PRO A 8 -10.49 -3.96 10.46
C PRO A 8 -11.52 -3.63 9.37
N TYR A 9 -12.43 -2.69 9.60
CA TYR A 9 -13.43 -2.24 8.64
C TYR A 9 -13.17 -0.80 8.18
N ILE A 10 -13.73 -0.46 7.01
CA ILE A 10 -13.94 0.92 6.59
C ILE A 10 -15.39 1.10 6.16
N LEU A 11 -15.89 2.32 6.26
CA LEU A 11 -17.11 2.74 5.59
C LEU A 11 -16.75 3.67 4.44
N VAL A 12 -17.26 3.38 3.25
CA VAL A 12 -17.09 4.22 2.06
C VAL A 12 -18.47 4.56 1.53
N ASN A 13 -18.84 5.84 1.58
CA ASN A 13 -20.18 6.33 1.23
C ASN A 13 -21.31 5.49 1.88
N GLY A 14 -21.17 5.15 3.17
CA GLY A 14 -22.15 4.38 3.94
C GLY A 14 -22.12 2.85 3.71
N ARG A 15 -21.30 2.34 2.78
CA ARG A 15 -21.11 0.89 2.59
C ARG A 15 -19.91 0.41 3.41
N ARG A 16 -20.09 -0.66 4.19
CA ARG A 16 -19.05 -1.27 5.02
C ARG A 16 -18.23 -2.29 4.23
N PHE A 17 -16.91 -2.24 4.37
CA PHE A 17 -15.97 -3.20 3.81
C PHE A 17 -15.10 -3.78 4.91
N LYS A 18 -14.82 -5.09 4.85
CA LYS A 18 -13.86 -5.75 5.73
C LYS A 18 -12.52 -5.86 5.01
N GLY A 19 -11.44 -5.52 5.70
CA GLY A 19 -10.10 -5.54 5.13
C GLY A 19 -9.44 -6.91 5.29
N ASP A 20 -8.66 -7.28 4.29
CA ASP A 20 -7.60 -8.27 4.45
C ASP A 20 -6.42 -7.62 5.16
N VAL A 21 -5.74 -8.38 6.01
CA VAL A 21 -4.64 -7.87 6.83
C VAL A 21 -3.31 -8.39 6.31
N ARG A 22 -2.32 -7.50 6.19
CA ARG A 22 -0.92 -7.89 6.14
C ARG A 22 -0.37 -7.88 7.56
N ARG A 23 0.28 -8.96 7.98
CA ARG A 23 0.89 -9.09 9.29
C ARG A 23 2.34 -8.59 9.26
N ILE A 24 2.85 -8.14 10.41
CA ILE A 24 4.27 -7.73 10.54
C ILE A 24 5.19 -8.89 10.18
N GLU A 25 4.79 -10.10 10.56
CA GLU A 25 5.45 -11.37 10.31
C GLU A 25 5.65 -11.61 8.81
N ASP A 26 4.68 -11.18 7.98
CA ASP A 26 4.77 -11.30 6.52
C ASP A 26 5.80 -10.33 5.91
N LEU A 27 6.10 -9.22 6.60
CA LEU A 27 7.03 -8.20 6.12
C LEU A 27 8.49 -8.52 6.43
N ARG A 28 8.77 -9.54 7.27
CA ARG A 28 10.13 -9.94 7.66
C ARG A 28 11.15 -10.01 6.51
N PRO A 29 10.81 -10.52 5.31
CA PRO A 29 11.77 -10.58 4.19
C PRO A 29 12.21 -9.22 3.65
N VAL A 30 11.45 -8.16 3.92
CA VAL A 30 11.70 -6.82 3.40
C VAL A 30 12.03 -5.80 4.49
N LEU A 31 12.10 -6.20 5.77
CA LEU A 31 12.43 -5.27 6.86
C LEU A 31 13.90 -4.90 6.86
N MET A 32 14.20 -3.64 7.19
CA MET A 32 15.56 -3.12 7.31
C MET A 32 16.37 -3.89 8.38
N GLU A 33 15.72 -4.26 9.48
CA GLU A 33 16.30 -5.07 10.55
C GLU A 33 15.24 -6.03 11.12
N PRO A 34 15.64 -7.16 11.73
CA PRO A 34 14.70 -8.01 12.44
C PRO A 34 14.01 -7.25 13.56
N VAL A 35 12.69 -7.43 13.68
CA VAL A 35 11.87 -6.87 14.75
C VAL A 35 11.18 -7.99 15.52
N SER A 36 11.05 -7.83 16.84
CA SER A 36 10.30 -8.75 17.71
C SER A 36 8.81 -8.41 17.79
N GLU A 37 8.40 -7.28 17.21
CA GLU A 37 6.99 -6.86 17.18
C GLU A 37 6.17 -7.84 16.33
N GLU A 38 4.94 -8.09 16.76
CA GLU A 38 3.94 -8.91 16.08
C GLU A 38 2.63 -8.13 16.00
N GLY A 39 1.80 -8.44 15.01
CA GLY A 39 0.52 -7.78 14.86
C GLY A 39 0.22 -7.36 13.43
N ASP A 40 -0.72 -6.44 13.30
CA ASP A 40 -1.20 -5.97 12.02
C ASP A 40 -0.26 -4.88 11.49
N ALA A 41 0.19 -5.04 10.25
CA ALA A 41 1.03 -4.07 9.56
C ALA A 41 0.15 -3.05 8.83
N TYR A 42 -0.71 -3.52 7.93
CA TYR A 42 -1.64 -2.66 7.19
C TYR A 42 -2.84 -3.47 6.70
N TYR A 43 -3.90 -2.78 6.30
CA TYR A 43 -5.13 -3.40 5.81
C TYR A 43 -5.38 -3.02 4.36
N MET A 44 -5.89 -3.97 3.58
CA MET A 44 -6.25 -3.80 2.17
C MET A 44 -7.74 -4.10 2.01
N PHE A 45 -8.44 -3.19 1.36
CA PHE A 45 -9.86 -3.30 1.05
C PHE A 45 -9.99 -3.38 -0.45
N ARG A 46 -10.34 -4.56 -0.96
CA ARG A 46 -10.42 -4.83 -2.40
C ARG A 46 -11.80 -4.52 -2.94
N ASP A 47 -11.86 -4.15 -4.22
CA ASP A 47 -13.12 -3.98 -4.96
C ASP A 47 -14.12 -3.01 -4.28
N VAL A 48 -13.58 -1.94 -3.68
CA VAL A 48 -14.38 -0.94 -2.93
C VAL A 48 -15.36 -0.23 -3.87
N LYS A 49 -14.98 -0.03 -5.13
CA LYS A 49 -15.85 0.52 -6.17
C LYS A 49 -15.66 -0.24 -7.48
N PRO A 50 -16.76 -0.65 -8.15
CA PRO A 50 -16.68 -1.03 -9.55
C PRO A 50 -16.46 0.26 -10.38
N VAL A 51 -15.28 0.39 -10.99
CA VAL A 51 -14.97 1.54 -11.86
C VAL A 51 -15.25 1.18 -13.31
N HIS A 52 -14.87 -0.03 -13.72
CA HIS A 52 -15.12 -0.64 -15.04
C HIS A 52 -14.91 -2.16 -14.94
N GLU A 53 -15.33 -2.96 -15.93
CA GLU A 53 -15.08 -4.42 -15.94
C GLU A 53 -13.59 -4.78 -15.84
N THR A 54 -12.72 -3.85 -16.23
CA THR A 54 -11.26 -4.00 -16.28
C THR A 54 -10.53 -3.15 -15.24
N LEU A 55 -11.26 -2.36 -14.44
CA LEU A 55 -10.68 -1.46 -13.45
C LEU A 55 -11.22 -1.74 -12.06
N ARG A 56 -10.29 -2.04 -11.16
CA ARG A 56 -10.54 -2.23 -9.75
C ARG A 56 -10.13 -0.99 -8.97
N TYR A 57 -10.90 -0.66 -7.92
CA TYR A 57 -10.56 0.37 -6.96
C TYR A 57 -10.36 -0.26 -5.58
N ASP A 58 -9.12 -0.23 -5.12
CA ASP A 58 -8.72 -0.72 -3.79
C ASP A 58 -8.38 0.44 -2.87
N ILE A 59 -8.53 0.22 -1.57
CA ILE A 59 -8.05 1.15 -0.54
C ILE A 59 -7.08 0.40 0.36
N THR A 60 -5.93 1.01 0.65
CA THR A 60 -4.98 0.49 1.64
C THR A 60 -4.89 1.49 2.79
N VAL A 61 -5.02 1.01 4.02
CA VAL A 61 -4.82 1.81 5.23
C VAL A 61 -3.50 1.38 5.87
N ILE A 62 -2.52 2.27 5.84
CA ILE A 62 -1.18 2.08 6.39
C ILE A 62 -1.05 3.01 7.61
N PRO A 63 -0.73 2.50 8.82
CA PRO A 63 -0.61 3.33 10.00
C PRO A 63 0.63 4.23 9.93
N ALA A 64 0.52 5.47 10.40
CA ALA A 64 1.65 6.40 10.50
C ALA A 64 2.53 6.05 11.70
N ARG A 65 3.41 5.05 11.54
CA ARG A 65 4.32 4.59 12.59
C ARG A 65 5.61 4.02 12.02
N ASN A 66 6.56 3.80 12.93
CA ASN A 66 7.76 3.04 12.63
C ASN A 66 7.59 1.58 13.05
N LEU A 67 8.38 0.72 12.41
CA LEU A 67 8.63 -0.66 12.81
C LEU A 67 10.14 -0.80 12.97
N GLY A 68 10.63 -0.80 14.22
CA GLY A 68 12.05 -0.60 14.50
C GLY A 68 12.53 0.78 14.04
N LYS A 69 13.55 0.82 13.19
CA LYS A 69 14.15 2.07 12.67
C LYS A 69 13.59 2.57 11.34
N GLU A 70 12.72 1.82 10.67
CA GLU A 70 12.11 2.25 9.41
C GLU A 70 10.63 2.59 9.55
N PHE A 71 10.10 3.41 8.63
CA PHE A 71 8.67 3.58 8.50
C PHE A 71 8.03 2.28 8.04
N ILE A 72 6.82 2.01 8.51
CA ILE A 72 6.05 0.89 7.99
C ILE A 72 5.78 1.07 6.49
N LYS A 73 5.88 -0.02 5.74
CA LYS A 73 5.70 -0.02 4.28
C LYS A 73 4.94 -1.25 3.83
N THR A 74 4.41 -1.19 2.60
CA THR A 74 3.82 -2.36 1.95
C THR A 74 4.89 -3.38 1.61
N MET A 75 4.50 -4.66 1.43
CA MET A 75 5.41 -5.70 0.95
C MET A 75 6.08 -5.33 -0.39
N GLY A 76 5.35 -4.63 -1.26
CA GLY A 76 5.77 -4.31 -2.62
C GLY A 76 5.73 -5.54 -3.52
N HIS A 77 5.54 -5.33 -4.81
CA HIS A 77 5.50 -6.41 -5.80
C HIS A 77 5.73 -5.87 -7.21
N TYR A 78 6.04 -6.76 -8.13
CA TYR A 78 6.02 -6.51 -9.56
C TYR A 78 4.77 -7.16 -10.14
N HIS A 79 4.21 -6.59 -11.21
CA HIS A 79 3.11 -7.21 -11.93
C HIS A 79 3.61 -8.18 -12.99
N ASP A 80 2.97 -9.35 -13.05
CA ASP A 80 3.12 -10.28 -14.15
C ASP A 80 2.33 -9.75 -15.36
N GLY A 81 2.92 -8.79 -16.07
CA GLY A 81 2.33 -8.14 -17.24
C GLY A 81 2.14 -6.62 -17.09
N SER A 82 1.53 -6.01 -18.10
CA SER A 82 1.30 -4.55 -18.13
C SER A 82 -0.04 -4.19 -17.51
N TYR A 83 -0.05 -4.12 -16.18
CA TYR A 83 -1.19 -3.64 -15.40
C TYR A 83 -0.78 -2.34 -14.69
N PRO A 84 -0.85 -1.18 -15.35
CA PRO A 84 -0.52 0.08 -14.72
C PRO A 84 -1.52 0.39 -13.60
N GLU A 85 -1.04 1.05 -12.55
CA GLU A 85 -1.85 1.47 -11.40
C GLU A 85 -1.77 2.97 -11.24
N LEU A 86 -2.88 3.57 -10.80
CA LEU A 86 -2.95 4.96 -10.38
C LEU A 86 -3.18 4.98 -8.87
N TYR A 87 -2.37 5.75 -8.15
CA TYR A 87 -2.48 5.87 -6.70
C TYR A 87 -2.96 7.25 -6.31
N GLY A 88 -3.99 7.33 -5.49
CA GLY A 88 -4.46 8.57 -4.87
C GLY A 88 -4.23 8.55 -3.38
N VAL A 89 -3.65 9.61 -2.81
CA VAL A 89 -3.53 9.75 -1.36
C VAL A 89 -4.82 10.34 -0.81
N LEU A 90 -5.65 9.50 -0.20
CA LEU A 90 -6.95 9.94 0.32
C LEU A 90 -6.84 10.76 1.60
N ARG A 91 -5.87 10.45 2.47
CA ARG A 91 -5.58 11.13 3.74
C ARG A 91 -4.11 10.95 4.11
N GLY A 92 -3.53 11.96 4.75
CA GLY A 92 -2.16 11.92 5.25
C GLY A 92 -1.09 12.13 4.17
N GLU A 93 0.10 11.59 4.40
CA GLU A 93 1.25 11.70 3.49
C GLU A 93 1.93 10.34 3.31
N ALA A 94 2.49 10.11 2.13
CA ALA A 94 3.20 8.89 1.79
C ALA A 94 4.45 9.16 0.94
N LEU A 95 5.40 8.24 1.03
CA LEU A 95 6.54 8.14 0.11
C LEU A 95 6.36 6.90 -0.75
N PHE A 96 6.18 7.11 -2.06
CA PHE A 96 6.14 6.03 -3.04
C PHE A 96 7.57 5.73 -3.50
N ILE A 97 7.91 4.44 -3.48
CA ILE A 97 9.20 3.93 -3.96
C ILE A 97 8.91 3.02 -5.15
N LEU A 98 9.32 3.45 -6.34
CA LEU A 98 9.13 2.70 -7.59
C LEU A 98 10.51 2.28 -8.09
N GLN A 99 10.64 1.03 -8.52
CA GLN A 99 11.93 0.47 -8.92
C GLN A 99 11.79 -0.34 -10.23
N ARG A 100 12.82 -0.28 -11.07
CA ARG A 100 12.90 -1.04 -12.32
C ARG A 100 14.05 -2.04 -12.24
N ARG A 101 13.79 -3.33 -12.50
CA ARG A 101 14.81 -4.39 -12.54
C ARG A 101 15.67 -4.29 -13.80
N ALA A 102 16.97 -4.53 -13.66
CA ALA A 102 17.95 -4.59 -14.74
C ALA A 102 18.01 -5.97 -15.43
N GLY A 103 16.86 -6.61 -15.63
CA GLY A 103 16.77 -7.99 -16.15
C GLY A 103 17.23 -9.09 -15.18
N ARG A 104 17.65 -8.73 -13.96
CA ARG A 104 17.90 -9.63 -12.82
C ARG A 104 17.24 -9.08 -11.56
N ASP A 105 16.92 -9.95 -10.61
CA ASP A 105 16.14 -9.58 -9.42
C ASP A 105 16.93 -8.77 -8.39
N ASP A 106 18.25 -8.85 -8.42
CA ASP A 106 19.19 -8.24 -7.47
C ASP A 106 19.80 -6.93 -7.96
N VAL A 107 19.45 -6.47 -9.16
CA VAL A 107 19.99 -5.24 -9.75
C VAL A 107 18.87 -4.35 -10.24
N LEU A 108 18.93 -3.07 -9.86
CA LEU A 108 18.00 -2.04 -10.31
C LEU A 108 18.64 -1.18 -11.40
N ASP A 109 17.87 -0.94 -12.46
CA ASP A 109 18.19 0.07 -13.48
C ASP A 109 17.80 1.47 -13.02
N ASP A 110 16.77 1.56 -12.16
CA ASP A 110 16.14 2.83 -11.82
C ASP A 110 15.42 2.76 -10.48
N LEU A 111 15.36 3.90 -9.81
CA LEU A 111 14.67 4.11 -8.55
C LEU A 111 14.06 5.51 -8.55
N VAL A 112 12.75 5.58 -8.38
CA VAL A 112 12.00 6.83 -8.30
C VAL A 112 11.36 6.94 -6.92
N LEU A 113 11.55 8.08 -6.28
CA LEU A 113 10.96 8.44 -5.00
C LEU A 113 9.97 9.58 -5.19
N ILE A 114 8.73 9.39 -4.76
CA ILE A 114 7.68 10.40 -4.89
C ILE A 114 7.07 10.64 -3.51
N ARG A 115 7.24 11.85 -2.98
CA ARG A 115 6.50 12.30 -1.80
C ARG A 115 5.16 12.85 -2.26
N ALA A 116 4.08 12.39 -1.63
CA ALA A 116 2.72 12.76 -1.98
C ALA A 116 1.89 13.00 -0.71
N GLY A 117 1.08 14.05 -0.72
CA GLY A 117 0.15 14.39 0.36
C GLY A 117 -1.30 14.18 -0.05
N GLU A 118 -2.21 14.46 0.88
CA GLU A 118 -3.65 14.33 0.66
C GLU A 118 -4.12 15.06 -0.59
N GLY A 119 -4.84 14.34 -1.46
CA GLY A 119 -5.34 14.83 -2.74
C GLY A 119 -4.41 14.60 -3.93
N ASP A 120 -3.14 14.25 -3.71
CA ASP A 120 -2.21 13.97 -4.80
C ASP A 120 -2.54 12.65 -5.52
N ILE A 121 -2.27 12.65 -6.83
CA ILE A 121 -2.44 11.50 -7.71
C ILE A 121 -1.08 11.16 -8.34
N ILE A 122 -0.63 9.92 -8.13
CA ILE A 122 0.57 9.34 -8.73
C ILE A 122 0.16 8.52 -9.95
N ARG A 123 0.87 8.74 -11.06
CA ARG A 123 0.60 8.22 -12.39
C ARG A 123 1.88 7.85 -13.12
#